data_AF-A0A395T050-F1
#
_entry.id   AF-A0A395T050-F1
#
_cell.length_a   1.000
_cell.length_b   1.000
_cell.length_c   1.000
_cell.angle_alpha   90.00
_cell.angle_beta   90.00
_cell.angle_gamma   90.00
#
_symmetry.space_group_name_H-M   'P 1'
#
loop_
_entity.id
_entity.type
_entity.pdbx_description
1 polymer ?
#
loop_
_entity_poly.entity_id
_entity_poly.type
_entity_poly.pdbx_seq_one_letter_code
_entity_poly.pdbx_strand_id
1 'polypeptide(L)'
;MGGQGKKNPGNFANRPKEEVQEIASKGGKASHSGGFASMDPDKRREIASEGGKKSSGSFEPGSEKAREAGRKGGLHSHASER
;
A
#
# COMPACT_ATOMS: atom_id res chain seq x y z
N MET A 1 -18.83 10.52 19.67
CA MET A 1 -17.47 10.17 20.15
C MET A 1 -16.47 10.60 19.08
N GLY A 2 -15.77 11.71 19.29
CA GLY A 2 -14.77 12.21 18.34
C GLY A 2 -13.51 11.36 18.43
N GLY A 3 -13.31 10.48 17.45
CA GLY A 3 -12.07 9.72 17.32
C GLY A 3 -10.91 10.68 17.14
N GLN A 4 -10.11 10.85 18.19
CA GLN A 4 -8.84 11.55 18.11
C GLN A 4 -7.99 10.78 17.10
N GLY A 5 -7.98 11.29 15.86
CA GLY A 5 -7.17 10.79 14.77
C GLY A 5 -5.73 10.79 15.25
N LYS A 6 -5.24 9.60 15.62
CA LYS A 6 -3.86 9.39 16.05
C LYS A 6 -3.00 10.00 14.95
N LYS A 7 -2.33 11.12 15.25
CA LYS A 7 -1.48 11.84 14.30
C LYS A 7 -0.31 10.94 13.97
N ASN A 8 -0.50 10.05 12.99
CA ASN A 8 0.60 9.30 12.41
C ASN A 8 1.50 10.34 11.75
N PRO A 9 2.73 10.57 12.23
CA PRO A 9 3.61 11.60 11.70
C PRO A 9 3.88 11.42 10.19
N GLY A 10 3.66 10.23 9.65
CA GLY A 10 3.76 9.95 8.21
C GLY A 10 2.53 10.27 7.35
N ASN A 11 1.41 10.72 7.91
CA ASN A 11 0.21 10.99 7.10
C ASN A 11 0.33 12.31 6.31
N PHE A 12 -0.27 12.37 5.12
CA PHE A 12 -0.30 13.56 4.27
C PHE A 12 -0.91 14.79 4.95
N ALA A 13 -1.87 14.58 5.87
CA ALA A 13 -2.46 15.66 6.67
C ALA A 13 -1.47 16.38 7.59
N ASN A 14 -0.30 15.78 7.86
CA ASN A 14 0.76 16.36 8.69
C ASN A 14 1.91 16.94 7.85
N ARG A 15 1.75 17.07 6.52
CA ARG A 15 2.79 17.55 5.59
C ARG A 15 2.45 18.94 5.03
N PRO A 16 3.45 19.76 4.64
CA PRO A 16 3.23 21.01 3.91
C PRO A 16 2.44 20.79 2.61
N LYS A 17 1.58 21.74 2.25
CA LYS A 17 0.72 21.62 1.05
C LYS A 17 1.54 21.53 -0.23
N GLU A 18 2.64 22.27 -0.28
CA GLU A 18 3.57 22.33 -1.40
C GLU A 18 4.21 20.95 -1.63
N GLU A 19 4.63 20.28 -0.57
CA GLU A 19 5.20 18.93 -0.64
C GLU A 19 4.15 17.91 -1.11
N VAL A 20 2.93 17.98 -0.58
CA VAL A 20 1.83 17.09 -1.00
C VAL A 20 1.48 17.31 -2.48
N GLN A 21 1.45 18.57 -2.93
CA GLN A 21 1.19 18.93 -4.32
C GLN A 21 2.30 18.43 -5.26
N GLU A 22 3.56 18.52 -4.84
CA GLU A 22 4.68 17.99 -5.60
C GLU A 22 4.60 16.45 -5.74
N ILE A 23 4.27 15.75 -4.65
CA ILE A 23 4.09 14.29 -4.65
C ILE A 23 2.94 13.88 -5.57
N ALA A 24 1.80 14.57 -5.47
CA ALA A 24 0.65 14.33 -6.33
C ALA A 24 0.98 14.59 -7.81
N SER A 25 1.68 15.68 -8.11
CA SER A 25 2.15 16.02 -9.45
C SER A 25 3.09 14.96 -10.02
N LYS A 26 4.06 14.48 -9.23
CA LYS A 26 4.97 13.38 -9.61
C LYS A 26 4.20 12.08 -9.88
N GLY A 27 3.25 11.72 -9.03
CA GLY A 27 2.40 10.53 -9.21
C GLY A 27 1.52 10.62 -10.47
N GLY A 28 0.94 11.79 -10.73
CA GLY A 28 0.16 12.04 -11.94
C GLY A 28 1.00 11.92 -13.20
N LYS A 29 2.18 12.57 -13.24
CA LYS A 29 3.12 12.49 -14.38
C LYS A 29 3.57 11.06 -14.67
N ALA A 30 3.87 10.26 -13.64
CA ALA A 30 4.23 8.85 -13.80
C ALA A 30 3.10 8.00 -14.40
N SER A 31 1.84 8.43 -14.23
CA SER A 31 0.67 7.74 -14.78
C SER A 31 0.41 8.08 -16.26
N HIS A 32 0.90 9.23 -16.75
CA HIS A 32 0.69 9.66 -18.14
C HIS A 32 1.53 8.90 -19.18
N SER A 33 2.64 8.28 -18.78
CA SER A 33 3.54 7.52 -19.68
C SER A 33 3.17 6.05 -19.85
N GLY A 34 1.99 5.63 -19.38
CA GLY A 34 1.59 4.22 -19.29
C GLY A 34 2.09 3.61 -17.99
N GLY A 35 1.17 3.42 -17.03
CA GLY A 35 1.50 2.80 -15.74
C GLY A 35 1.71 1.29 -15.86
N PHE A 36 1.80 0.61 -14.72
CA PHE A 36 1.95 -0.85 -14.66
C PHE A 36 0.86 -1.58 -15.47
N ALA A 37 -0.37 -1.06 -15.53
CA ALA A 37 -1.45 -1.65 -16.31
C ALA A 37 -1.22 -1.61 -17.84
N SER A 38 -0.45 -0.64 -18.33
CA SER A 38 -0.18 -0.42 -19.76
C SER A 38 1.10 -1.12 -20.25
N MET A 39 1.87 -1.75 -19.36
CA MET A 39 3.03 -2.56 -19.76
C MET A 39 2.61 -3.88 -20.41
N ASP A 40 3.54 -4.45 -21.17
CA ASP A 40 3.41 -5.79 -21.76
C ASP A 40 3.09 -6.86 -20.68
N PRO A 41 2.15 -7.81 -20.94
CA PRO A 41 1.77 -8.85 -20.00
C PRO A 41 2.91 -9.67 -19.42
N ASP A 42 3.89 -10.06 -20.25
CA ASP A 42 5.00 -10.91 -19.82
C ASP A 42 5.96 -10.11 -18.92
N LYS A 43 6.23 -8.87 -19.30
CA LYS A 43 7.02 -7.94 -18.47
C LYS A 43 6.36 -7.67 -17.11
N ARG A 44 5.02 -7.50 -17.07
CA ARG A 44 4.28 -7.34 -15.81
C ARG A 44 4.41 -8.57 -14.92
N ARG A 45 4.32 -9.77 -15.50
CA ARG A 45 4.44 -11.03 -14.77
C ARG A 45 5.84 -11.22 -14.19
N GLU A 46 6.87 -10.85 -14.94
CA GLU A 46 8.25 -10.88 -14.47
C GLU A 46 8.44 -9.95 -13.27
N ILE A 47 8.04 -8.68 -13.37
CA ILE A 47 8.15 -7.70 -12.28
C ILE A 47 7.35 -8.14 -11.04
N ALA A 48 6.13 -8.67 -11.22
CA ALA A 48 5.32 -9.19 -10.11
C ALA A 48 6.00 -10.40 -9.44
N SER A 49 6.60 -11.29 -10.24
CA SER A 49 7.36 -12.44 -9.76
C SER A 49 8.60 -12.02 -8.98
N GLU A 50 9.36 -11.05 -9.48
CA GLU A 50 10.51 -10.47 -8.78
C GLU A 50 10.12 -9.81 -7.47
N GLY A 51 9.01 -9.05 -7.44
CA GLY A 51 8.48 -8.46 -6.21
C GLY A 51 8.12 -9.53 -5.17
N GLY A 52 7.53 -10.64 -5.60
CA GLY A 52 7.22 -11.79 -4.75
C GLY A 52 8.46 -12.55 -4.25
N LYS A 53 9.54 -12.62 -5.05
CA LYS A 53 10.81 -13.25 -4.66
C LYS A 53 11.66 -12.37 -3.74
N LYS A 54 11.69 -11.05 -4.00
CA LYS A 54 12.42 -10.06 -3.18
C LYS A 54 11.74 -9.81 -1.84
N SER A 55 10.42 -9.87 -1.81
CA SER A 55 9.70 -10.05 -0.55
C SER A 55 10.08 -11.44 -0.06
N SER A 56 10.93 -11.54 0.96
CA SER A 56 11.40 -12.82 1.52
C SER A 56 10.30 -13.64 2.18
N GLY A 57 9.02 -13.41 1.84
CA GLY A 57 7.89 -14.03 2.48
C GLY A 57 8.01 -13.85 3.98
N SER A 58 7.99 -12.62 4.49
CA SER A 58 8.02 -12.36 5.95
C SER A 58 6.85 -13.01 6.72
N PHE A 59 5.95 -13.68 5.98
CA PHE A 59 4.82 -14.45 6.42
C PHE A 59 4.89 -15.82 5.76
N GLU A 60 5.62 -16.76 6.35
CA GLU A 60 5.44 -18.16 5.99
C GLU A 60 3.97 -18.55 6.26
N PRO A 61 3.32 -19.32 5.37
CA PRO A 61 1.97 -19.81 5.62
C PRO A 61 1.89 -20.53 6.97
N GLY A 62 0.96 -20.12 7.83
CA GLY A 62 0.81 -20.67 9.18
C GLY A 62 1.75 -20.09 10.26
N SER A 63 2.70 -19.23 9.89
CA SER A 63 3.51 -18.51 10.87
C SER A 63 2.65 -17.61 11.77
N GLU A 64 3.13 -17.38 13.00
CA GLU A 64 2.42 -16.50 13.94
C GLU A 64 2.24 -15.09 13.38
N LYS A 65 3.27 -14.56 12.71
CA LYS A 65 3.22 -13.30 11.99
C LYS A 65 2.09 -13.30 10.96
N ALA A 66 1.95 -14.37 10.16
CA ALA A 66 0.94 -14.44 9.09
C ALA A 66 -0.47 -14.46 9.68
N ARG A 67 -0.63 -15.22 10.78
CA ARG A 67 -1.87 -15.29 11.55
C ARG A 67 -2.22 -13.94 12.17
N GLU A 68 -1.26 -13.23 12.75
CA GLU A 68 -1.48 -11.92 13.36
C GLU A 68 -1.84 -10.87 12.29
N ALA A 69 -1.13 -10.85 11.17
CA ALA A 69 -1.42 -9.96 10.05
C ALA A 69 -2.81 -10.24 9.45
N GLY A 70 -3.17 -11.51 9.25
CA GLY A 70 -4.49 -11.93 8.78
C GLY A 70 -5.60 -11.56 9.77
N ARG A 71 -5.39 -11.81 11.07
CA ARG A 71 -6.31 -11.39 12.14
C ARG A 71 -6.48 -9.87 12.13
N LYS A 72 -5.39 -9.10 12.08
CA LYS A 72 -5.44 -7.64 12.05
C LYS A 72 -6.15 -7.14 10.79
N GLY A 73 -5.91 -7.74 9.63
CA GLY A 73 -6.61 -7.42 8.39
C GLY A 73 -8.13 -7.65 8.50
N GLY A 74 -8.53 -8.84 8.97
CA GLY A 74 -9.95 -9.19 9.15
C GLY A 74 -10.69 -8.30 10.16
N LEU A 75 -10.00 -7.83 11.21
CA LEU A 75 -10.58 -6.87 12.15
C LEU A 75 -10.95 -5.53 11.49
N HIS A 76 -10.20 -5.09 10.47
CA HIS A 76 -10.53 -3.86 9.73
C HIS A 76 -11.59 -4.12 8.65
N SER A 77 -11.67 -5.35 8.11
CA SER A 77 -12.70 -5.75 7.14
C SER A 77 -14.09 -5.85 7.76
N HIS A 78 -14.20 -6.25 9.03
CA HIS A 78 -15.47 -6.28 9.77
C HIS A 78 -15.82 -4.96 10.47
N ALA A 79 -14.90 -3.99 10.54
CA ALA A 79 -15.18 -2.66 11.11
C ALA A 79 -15.92 -1.72 10.14
N SER A 80 -16.22 -2.16 8.90
CA SER A 80 -16.98 -1.39 7.91
C SER A 80 -18.48 -1.72 7.89
N GLU A 81 -18.96 -2.60 8.77
CA GLU A 81 -20.40 -2.86 8.93
C GLU A 81 -20.76 -2.93 10.42
N ARG A 82 -20.88 -1.74 11.03
CA ARG A 82 -21.96 -1.33 11.95
C ARG A 82 -21.76 0.12 12.39
#